data_AF-A0AB35UTB2-F1
#
_entry.id   AF-A0AB35UTB2-F1
#
_cell.length_a   1.000
_cell.length_b   1.000
_cell.length_c   1.000
_cell.angle_alpha   90.00
_cell.angle_beta   90.00
_cell.angle_gamma   90.00
#
_symmetry.space_group_name_H-M   'P 1'
#
loop_
_entity.id
_entity.type
_entity.pdbx_description
1 polymer ?
#
loop_
_entity_poly.entity_id
_entity_poly.type
_entity_poly.pdbx_seq_one_letter_code
_entity_poly.pdbx_strand_id
1 'polypeptide(L)' 'MLKKALKNASGQQFLLKSSDPHSQQDVLRYCELNKLKCEAKSISNHEFHYIIAQ' A
#
# COMPACT_ATOMS: atom_id res chain seq x y z
N MET A 1 9.03 -3.06 -3.54
CA MET A 1 7.89 -3.95 -3.84
C MET A 1 6.67 -3.18 -4.37
N LEU A 2 6.21 -2.10 -3.71
CA LEU A 2 5.05 -1.29 -4.13
C LEU A 2 5.07 -0.81 -5.59
N LYS A 3 6.15 -0.15 -6.04
CA LYS A 3 6.30 0.31 -7.44
C LYS A 3 6.19 -0.82 -8.47
N LYS A 4 6.66 -2.02 -8.14
CA LYS A 4 6.58 -3.20 -9.01
C LYS A 4 5.14 -3.76 -9.05
N ALA A 5 4.46 -3.79 -7.90
CA ALA A 5 3.05 -4.17 -7.82
C ALA A 5 2.16 -3.23 -8.65
N LEU A 6 2.38 -1.91 -8.55
CA LEU A 6 1.65 -0.90 -9.34
C LEU A 6 1.82 -1.09 -10.85
N LYS A 7 3.05 -1.37 -11.31
CA LYS A 7 3.31 -1.65 -12.72
C LYS A 7 2.58 -2.90 -13.24
N ASN A 8 2.38 -3.89 -12.37
CA ASN A 8 1.68 -5.12 -12.72
C ASN A 8 0.16 -5.01 -12.57
N ALA A 9 -0.32 -4.00 -11.84
CA ALA A 9 -1.73 -3.91 -11.47
C ALA A 9 -2.63 -3.37 -12.58
N SER A 10 -2.13 -2.72 -13.65
CA SER A 10 -2.91 -2.23 -14.82
C SER A 10 -4.34 -1.72 -14.50
N GLY A 11 -4.49 -0.91 -13.45
CA GLY A 11 -5.77 -0.34 -13.02
C GLY A 11 -6.62 -1.21 -12.07
N GLN A 12 -6.18 -2.41 -11.71
CA GLN A 12 -6.80 -3.25 -10.68
C GLN A 12 -6.32 -2.87 -9.27
N GLN A 13 -7.22 -3.05 -8.32
CA GLN A 13 -6.92 -2.99 -6.91
C GLN A 13 -6.02 -4.17 -6.50
N PHE A 14 -5.02 -3.92 -5.66
CA PHE A 14 -4.17 -4.97 -5.11
C PHE A 14 -3.96 -4.79 -3.61
N LEU A 15 -3.62 -5.90 -2.94
CA LEU A 15 -3.29 -5.94 -1.52
C LEU A 15 -1.76 -5.95 -1.35
N LEU A 16 -1.24 -4.96 -0.64
CA LEU A 16 0.14 -4.93 -0.18
C LEU A 16 0.17 -5.29 1.31
N LYS A 17 0.89 -6.36 1.66
CA LYS A 17 1.14 -6.73 3.05
C LYS A 17 2.54 -6.28 3.46
N SER A 18 2.67 -5.78 4.67
CA SER A 18 3.95 -5.36 5.26
C SER A 18 3.99 -5.74 6.73
N SER A 19 5.18 -6.08 7.21
CA SER A 19 5.45 -6.29 8.64
C SER A 19 6.30 -5.18 9.25
N ASP A 20 6.69 -4.20 8.45
CA ASP A 20 7.52 -3.07 8.88
C ASP A 20 6.66 -2.00 9.58
N PRO A 21 6.96 -1.63 10.84
CA PRO A 21 6.20 -0.63 11.59
C PRO A 21 6.22 0.77 10.97
N HIS A 22 7.22 1.09 10.13
CA HIS A 22 7.31 2.39 9.46
C HIS A 22 6.64 2.41 8.09
N SER A 23 6.26 1.24 7.57
CA SER A 23 5.70 1.13 6.23
C SER A 23 4.40 1.92 6.03
N GLN A 24 3.65 2.20 7.10
CA GLN A 24 2.39 2.93 7.00
C GLN A 24 2.60 4.34 6.49
N GLN A 25 3.60 5.05 7.01
CA GLN A 25 3.88 6.42 6.60
C GLN A 25 4.37 6.47 5.15
N ASP A 26 5.25 5.54 4.77
CA ASP A 26 5.81 5.49 3.41
C ASP A 26 4.76 5.14 2.36
N VAL A 27 3.91 4.14 2.63
CA VAL A 27 2.87 3.70 1.70
C VAL A 27 1.82 4.80 1.53
N LEU A 28 1.32 5.38 2.63
CA LEU A 28 0.32 6.45 2.57
C LEU A 28 0.85 7.67 1.82
N ARG A 29 2.07 8.11 2.15
CA ARG A 29 2.72 9.24 1.46
C ARG A 29 2.91 8.95 -0.03
N TYR A 30 3.32 7.75 -0.40
CA TYR A 30 3.47 7.38 -1.79
C TYR A 30 2.13 7.45 -2.53
N CYS A 31 1.07 6.92 -1.92
CA CYS A 31 -0.27 6.93 -2.50
C CYS A 31 -0.80 8.36 -2.68
N GLU A 32 -0.64 9.23 -1.69
CA GLU A 32 -1.04 10.64 -1.79
C GLU A 32 -0.34 11.37 -2.94
N LEU A 33 1.00 11.26 -3.02
CA LEU A 33 1.80 11.92 -4.06
C LEU A 33 1.45 11.43 -5.48
N ASN A 34 1.04 10.17 -5.61
CA ASN A 34 0.70 9.56 -6.90
C ASN A 34 -0.82 9.55 -7.17
N LYS A 35 -1.62 10.21 -6.32
CA LYS A 35 -3.09 10.26 -6.40
C LYS A 35 -3.75 8.88 -6.47
N LEU A 36 -3.18 7.91 -5.76
CA LEU A 36 -3.70 6.55 -5.64
C LEU A 36 -4.71 6.47 -4.49
N LYS A 37 -5.77 5.70 -4.67
CA LYS A 37 -6.63 5.31 -3.55
C LYS A 37 -5.88 4.32 -2.67
N CYS A 38 -5.83 4.58 -1.39
CA CYS A 38 -5.14 3.72 -0.43
C CYS A 38 -5.93 3.62 0.87
N GLU A 39 -6.26 2.41 1.27
CA GLU A 39 -6.85 2.09 2.57
C GLU A 39 -5.84 1.28 3.37
N ALA A 40 -5.46 1.79 4.55
CA ALA A 40 -4.53 1.13 5.45
C ALA A 40 -5.29 0.43 6.58
N LYS A 41 -4.93 -0.81 6.86
CA LYS A 41 -5.49 -1.62 7.95
C LYS A 41 -4.37 -2.26 8.75
N SER A 42 -4.29 -1.92 10.04
CA SER A 42 -3.42 -2.63 10.98
C SER A 42 -4.13 -3.90 11.42
N ILE A 43 -3.52 -5.05 11.15
CA ILE A 43 -4.01 -6.36 11.55
C ILE A 43 -3.38 -6.76 12.90
N SER A 44 -2.11 -6.41 13.10
CA SER A 44 -1.41 -6.54 14.37
C SER A 44 -0.23 -5.55 14.44
N ASN A 45 0.50 -5.55 15.55
CA ASN A 45 1.72 -4.73 15.72
C ASN A 45 2.81 -5.02 14.67
N HIS A 46 2.76 -6.18 14.01
CA HIS A 46 3.74 -6.61 13.01
C HIS A 46 3.09 -6.99 11.68
N GLU A 47 1.82 -6.63 11.47
CA GLU A 47 1.11 -6.95 10.23
C GLU A 47 0.21 -5.79 9.81
N PHE A 48 0.56 -5.20 8.68
CA PHE A 48 -0.10 -4.06 8.07
C PHE A 48 -0.52 -4.42 6.65
N HIS A 49 -1.77 -4.12 6.33
CA HIS A 49 -2.36 -4.41 5.03
C HIS A 49 -2.76 -3.08 4.38
N TYR A 50 -2.41 -2.91 3.12
CA TYR A 50 -2.76 -1.74 2.33
C TYR A 50 -3.50 -2.18 1.08
N ILE A 51 -4.72 -1.69 0.93
CA ILE A 51 -5.52 -1.88 -0.28
C ILE A 51 -5.29 -0.67 -1.17
N ILE A 52 -4.69 -0.89 -2.34
CA ILE A 52 -4.26 0.20 -3.24
C ILE A 52 -4.93 0.03 -4.60
N ALA A 53 -5.51 1.11 -5.12
CA ALA A 53 -6.10 1.18 -6.45
C ALA A 53 -5.68 2.48 -7.16
N GLN A 54 -5.62 2.42 -8.50
CA GLN A 54 -5.20 3.52 -9.37
C GLN A 54 -6.38 4.39 -9.80
#